data_AF-A0A2H0UTX7-F1
#
_entry.id   AF-A0A2H0UTX7-F1
#
_cell.length_a   1.000
_cell.length_b   1.000
_cell.length_c   1.000
_cell.angle_alpha   90.00
_cell.angle_beta   90.00
_cell.angle_gamma   90.00
#
_symmetry.space_group_name_H-M   'P 1'
#
loop_
_entity.id
_entity.type
_entity.pdbx_description
1 polymer ?
#
loop_
_entity_poly.entity_id
_entity_poly.type
_entity_poly.pdbx_seq_one_letter_code
_entity_poly.pdbx_strand_id
1 'polypeptide(L)'
;MLNIAFGQSKYFVDNLRENVKRGLRQKIRNGVWPGWVPVGYLNNPKTRMIDIDKGKASKVKKLFELYSSGKYTLKSLANWSKKKDCMAISEKKSLSAMFRKF
;
A
#
# COMPACT_ATOMS: atom_id res chain seq x y z
N MET A 1 40.40 -14.88 14.92
CA MET A 1 39.71 -13.58 15.04
C MET A 1 38.76 -13.28 13.87
N LEU A 2 39.16 -13.48 12.61
CA LEU A 2 38.34 -13.14 11.43
C LEU A 2 36.96 -13.83 11.39
N ASN A 3 36.90 -15.14 11.69
CA ASN A 3 35.62 -15.89 11.74
C ASN A 3 34.64 -15.36 12.79
N ILE A 4 35.16 -14.85 13.92
CA ILE A 4 34.33 -14.27 14.99
C ILE A 4 33.74 -12.94 14.51
N ALA A 5 34.54 -12.11 13.84
CA ALA A 5 34.07 -10.85 13.26
C ALA A 5 32.99 -11.07 12.19
N PHE A 6 33.13 -12.09 11.32
CA PHE A 6 32.09 -12.45 10.36
C PHE A 6 30.79 -12.93 11.03
N GLY A 7 30.90 -13.69 12.13
CA GLY A 7 29.75 -14.09 12.94
C GLY A 7 29.00 -12.87 13.53
N GLN A 8 29.74 -11.88 14.04
CA GLN A 8 29.17 -10.64 14.58
C GLN A 8 28.46 -9.81 13.51
N SER A 9 29.08 -9.63 12.34
CA SER A 9 28.47 -8.89 11.22
C SER A 9 27.16 -9.53 10.75
N LYS A 10 27.12 -10.87 10.66
CA LYS A 10 25.90 -11.60 10.29
C LYS A 10 24.81 -11.45 11.35
N TYR A 11 25.17 -11.62 12.63
CA TYR A 11 24.24 -11.46 13.75
C TYR A 11 23.59 -10.07 13.76
N PHE A 12 24.36 -9.02 13.48
CA PHE A 12 23.84 -7.65 13.41
C PHE A 12 22.77 -7.50 12.31
N VAL A 13 23.04 -8.00 11.10
CA VAL A 13 22.09 -7.95 9.97
C VAL A 13 20.83 -8.76 10.28
N ASP A 14 20.97 -9.94 10.87
CA ASP A 14 19.84 -10.79 11.23
C ASP A 14 18.98 -10.18 12.34
N ASN A 15 19.60 -9.58 13.36
CA ASN A 15 18.90 -8.88 14.43
C ASN A 15 18.11 -7.67 13.90
N LEU A 16 18.71 -6.87 13.01
CA LEU A 16 18.00 -5.77 12.32
C LEU A 16 16.77 -6.29 11.56
N ARG A 17 16.93 -7.38 10.79
CA ARG A 17 15.84 -8.01 10.05
C ARG A 17 14.74 -8.49 10.99
N GLU A 18 15.10 -9.06 12.12
CA GLU A 18 14.14 -9.56 13.10
C GLU A 18 13.36 -8.42 13.76
N ASN A 19 14.02 -7.29 14.06
CA ASN A 19 13.37 -6.10 14.62
C ASN A 19 12.37 -5.48 13.65
N VAL A 20 12.67 -5.44 12.35
CA VAL A 20 11.69 -5.02 11.32
C VAL A 20 10.47 -5.95 11.32
N LYS A 21 10.68 -7.28 11.36
CA LYS A 21 9.57 -8.26 11.43
C LYS A 21 8.76 -8.12 12.71
N ARG A 22 9.40 -7.88 13.86
CA ARG A 22 8.73 -7.62 15.14
C ARG A 22 7.84 -6.38 15.04
N GLY A 23 8.34 -5.29 14.44
CA GLY A 23 7.56 -4.07 14.21
C GLY A 23 6.31 -4.31 13.35
N LEU A 24 6.42 -5.10 12.27
CA LEU A 24 5.26 -5.45 11.44
C LEU A 24 4.25 -6.31 12.20
N ARG A 25 4.70 -7.29 13.00
CA ARG A 25 3.82 -8.10 13.86
C ARG A 25 3.11 -7.26 14.91
N GLN A 26 3.79 -6.26 15.48
CA GLN A 26 3.19 -5.32 16.44
C GLN A 26 2.06 -4.52 15.79
N LYS A 27 2.25 -4.05 14.55
CA LYS A 27 1.17 -3.38 13.80
C LYS A 27 -0.04 -4.29 13.60
N ILE A 28 0.19 -5.55 13.23
CA ILE A 28 -0.88 -6.55 13.07
C ILE A 28 -1.62 -6.77 14.39
N ARG A 29 -0.90 -6.92 15.52
CA ARG A 29 -1.52 -7.06 16.85
C ARG A 29 -2.36 -5.85 17.26
N ASN A 30 -1.93 -4.65 16.87
CA ASN A 30 -2.67 -3.41 17.10
C ASN A 30 -3.85 -3.23 16.13
N GLY A 31 -4.10 -4.18 15.23
CA GLY A 31 -5.15 -4.09 14.21
C GLY A 31 -4.85 -3.10 13.08
N VAL A 32 -3.60 -2.64 12.96
CA VAL A 32 -3.17 -1.67 11.94
C VAL A 32 -2.56 -2.43 10.76
N TRP A 33 -2.95 -2.06 9.54
CA TRP A 33 -2.40 -2.65 8.33
C TRP A 33 -0.88 -2.38 8.24
N PRO A 34 -0.04 -3.42 8.16
CA PRO A 34 1.42 -3.25 8.20
C PRO A 34 2.02 -2.80 6.86
N GLY A 35 1.24 -2.85 5.78
CA GLY A 35 1.70 -2.60 4.41
C GLY A 35 1.18 -1.31 3.79
N TRP A 36 1.06 -1.33 2.47
CA TRP A 36 0.54 -0.19 1.70
C TRP A 36 -0.95 -0.02 1.93
N VAL A 37 -1.37 1.24 2.06
CA VAL A 37 -2.77 1.59 2.30
C VAL A 37 -3.63 1.20 1.09
N PRO A 38 -4.77 0.53 1.29
CA PRO A 38 -5.69 0.21 0.20
C PRO A 38 -6.33 1.45 -0.41
N VAL A 39 -6.84 1.32 -1.64
CA VAL A 39 -7.52 2.42 -2.36
C VAL A 39 -8.74 2.89 -1.55
N GLY A 40 -8.89 4.22 -1.41
CA GLY A 40 -9.98 4.81 -0.62
C GLY A 40 -9.60 5.10 0.83
N TYR A 41 -8.39 4.77 1.25
CA TYR A 41 -7.88 5.04 2.59
C TYR A 41 -6.59 5.89 2.53
N LEU A 42 -6.28 6.56 3.63
CA LEU A 42 -5.09 7.38 3.82
C LEU A 42 -4.35 6.94 5.08
N ASN A 43 -3.02 7.01 5.05
CA ASN A 43 -2.23 6.90 6.26
C ASN A 43 -2.22 8.25 6.96
N ASN A 44 -2.79 8.34 8.16
CA ASN A 44 -2.74 9.55 8.94
C ASN A 44 -1.44 9.58 9.75
N PRO A 45 -0.49 10.49 9.45
CA PRO A 45 0.82 10.51 10.12
C PRO A 45 0.71 10.84 11.62
N LYS A 46 -0.37 11.50 12.05
CA LYS A 46 -0.57 11.91 13.45
C LYS A 46 -0.98 10.72 14.34
N THR A 47 -1.94 9.93 13.87
CA THR A 47 -2.46 8.76 14.62
C THR A 47 -1.71 7.47 14.28
N ARG A 48 -0.93 7.46 13.18
CA ARG A 48 -0.30 6.25 12.60
C ARG A 48 -1.34 5.15 12.29
N MET A 49 -2.58 5.57 12.09
CA MET A 49 -3.72 4.72 11.74
C MET A 49 -4.16 4.98 10.31
N ILE A 50 -5.09 4.15 9.83
CA ILE A 50 -5.60 4.18 8.47
C ILE A 50 -6.99 4.77 8.51
N ASP A 51 -7.09 6.00 8.03
CA ASP A 51 -8.34 6.74 7.99
C ASP A 51 -8.97 6.63 6.60
N ILE A 52 -10.29 6.80 6.55
CA ILE A 52 -11.03 6.77 5.29
C ILE A 52 -10.81 8.10 4.56
N ASP A 53 -10.33 8.02 3.32
CA ASP A 53 -10.26 9.19 2.43
C ASP A 53 -11.67 9.49 1.91
N LYS A 54 -12.36 10.45 2.51
CA LYS A 54 -13.75 10.80 2.12
C LYS A 54 -13.88 11.07 0.61
N GLY A 55 -12.86 11.65 -0.03
CA GLY A 55 -12.88 11.95 -1.45
C GLY A 55 -12.75 10.70 -2.34
N LYS A 56 -11.83 9.78 -1.99
CA LYS A 56 -11.62 8.54 -2.76
C LYS A 56 -12.63 7.46 -2.41
N ALA A 57 -13.04 7.34 -1.15
CA ALA A 57 -14.00 6.34 -0.69
C ALA A 57 -15.37 6.48 -1.38
N SER A 58 -15.86 7.71 -1.58
CA SER A 58 -17.11 7.93 -2.34
C SER A 58 -17.00 7.47 -3.79
N LYS A 59 -15.84 7.66 -4.43
CA LYS A 59 -15.60 7.21 -5.81
C LYS A 59 -15.58 5.68 -5.91
N VAL A 60 -14.98 5.00 -4.93
CA VAL A 60 -14.94 3.53 -4.86
C VAL A 60 -16.35 2.96 -4.70
N LYS A 61 -17.19 3.54 -3.83
CA LYS A 61 -18.60 3.13 -3.70
C LYS A 61 -19.36 3.26 -5.02
N LYS A 62 -19.25 4.41 -5.69
CA LYS A 62 -19.86 4.64 -7.02
C LYS A 62 -19.37 3.65 -8.07
N LEU A 63 -18.10 3.25 -8.04
CA LEU A 63 -17.56 2.25 -8.96
C LEU A 63 -18.23 0.89 -8.76
N PHE A 64 -18.42 0.46 -7.50
CA PHE A 64 -19.12 -0.79 -7.20
C PHE A 64 -20.62 -0.73 -7.53
N GLU A 65 -21.27 0.41 -7.32
CA GLU A 65 -22.66 0.64 -7.76
C GLU A 65 -22.78 0.50 -9.28
N LEU A 66 -21.90 1.15 -10.05
CA LEU A 66 -21.87 1.04 -11.51
C LEU A 66 -21.58 -0.39 -11.96
N TYR A 67 -20.72 -1.11 -11.24
CA TYR A 67 -20.46 -2.53 -11.50
C TYR A 67 -21.72 -3.38 -11.27
N SER A 68 -22.42 -3.18 -10.15
CA SER A 68 -23.66 -3.91 -9.84
C SER A 68 -24.79 -3.66 -10.84
N SER A 69 -24.78 -2.52 -11.54
CA SER A 69 -25.77 -2.24 -12.58
C SER A 69 -25.65 -3.18 -13.79
N GLY A 70 -24.53 -3.89 -13.98
CA GLY A 70 -24.32 -4.86 -15.08
C GLY A 70 -24.21 -4.26 -16.48
N LYS A 71 -24.41 -2.95 -16.63
CA LYS A 71 -24.42 -2.22 -17.92
C LYS A 71 -23.03 -1.85 -18.44
N TYR A 72 -22.00 -2.01 -17.62
CA TYR A 72 -20.64 -1.53 -17.91
C TYR A 72 -19.66 -2.70 -17.96
N THR A 73 -18.86 -2.74 -19.03
CA THR A 73 -17.75 -3.70 -19.14
C THR A 73 -16.62 -3.33 -18.18
N LEU A 74 -15.83 -4.31 -17.74
CA LEU A 74 -14.65 -4.08 -16.89
C LEU A 74 -13.68 -3.04 -17.48
N LYS A 75 -13.53 -3.01 -18.82
CA LYS A 75 -12.71 -2.01 -19.51
C LYS A 75 -13.23 -0.57 -19.35
N SER A 76 -14.55 -0.36 -19.41
CA SER A 76 -15.13 0.97 -19.22
C SER A 76 -15.02 1.45 -17.78
N LEU A 77 -15.16 0.54 -16.81
CA LEU A 77 -14.95 0.82 -15.39
C LEU A 77 -13.49 1.17 -15.08
N ALA A 78 -12.54 0.46 -15.71
CA ALA A 78 -11.12 0.80 -15.61
C ALA A 78 -10.86 2.22 -16.11
N ASN A 79 -11.34 2.56 -17.32
CA ASN A 79 -11.20 3.91 -17.89
C ASN A 79 -11.87 4.99 -17.03
N TRP A 80 -13.03 4.70 -16.45
CA TRP A 80 -13.71 5.59 -15.52
C TRP A 80 -12.87 5.85 -14.26
N SER A 81 -12.25 4.80 -13.71
CA SER A 81 -11.36 4.91 -12.56
C SER A 81 -10.11 5.74 -12.87
N LYS A 82 -9.55 5.59 -14.09
CA LYS A 82 -8.44 6.43 -14.56
C LYS A 82 -8.85 7.90 -14.64
N LYS A 83 -10.00 8.21 -15.25
CA LYS A 83 -10.52 9.58 -15.40
C LYS A 83 -10.80 10.27 -14.07
N LYS A 84 -11.13 9.51 -13.03
CA LYS A 84 -11.49 10.02 -11.70
C LYS A 84 -10.32 9.99 -10.70
N ASP A 85 -9.10 9.64 -11.14
CA ASP A 85 -7.89 9.53 -10.30
C ASP A 85 -8.02 8.59 -9.10
N CYS A 86 -8.79 7.51 -9.24
CA CYS A 86 -9.01 6.50 -8.20
C CYS A 86 -8.36 5.15 -8.52
N MET A 87 -7.20 5.18 -9.19
CA MET A 87 -6.40 3.99 -9.47
C MET A 87 -5.82 3.33 -8.21
N ALA A 88 -5.58 2.02 -8.34
CA ALA A 88 -4.74 1.28 -7.41
C ALA A 88 -3.31 1.83 -7.38
N ILE A 89 -2.69 1.80 -6.20
CA ILE A 89 -1.32 2.29 -6.00
C ILE A 89 -0.31 1.51 -6.88
N SER A 90 -0.64 0.28 -7.30
CA SER A 90 0.21 -0.49 -8.23
C SER A 90 0.38 0.19 -9.59
N GLU A 91 -0.66 0.84 -10.14
CA GLU A 91 -0.61 1.54 -11.44
C GLU A 91 0.09 2.91 -11.35
N LYS A 92 0.08 3.57 -10.18
CA LYS A 92 0.85 4.81 -9.99
C LYS A 92 2.36 4.58 -10.03
N LYS A 93 2.80 3.37 -9.65
CA LYS A 93 4.21 2.99 -9.64
C LYS A 93 4.77 2.76 -11.03
N SER A 94 3.99 2.20 -11.97
CA SER A 94 4.47 2.00 -13.34
C SER A 94 4.78 3.34 -14.04
N LEU A 95 3.98 4.38 -13.77
CA LEU A 95 4.21 5.72 -14.31
C LEU A 95 5.37 6.45 -13.61
N SER A 96 5.43 6.46 -12.27
CA SER A 96 6.54 7.16 -11.58
C SER A 96 7.90 6.47 -11.73
N ALA A 97 7.93 5.14 -11.90
CA ALA A 97 9.16 4.40 -12.17
C ALA A 97 9.64 4.60 -13.62
N MET A 98 8.72 4.88 -14.56
CA MET A 98 9.04 5.19 -15.95
C MET A 98 9.65 6.60 -16.08
N PHE A 99 9.17 7.58 -15.31
CA PHE A 99 9.72 8.95 -15.29
C PHE A 99 11.00 9.13 -14.46
N ARG A 100 11.40 8.16 -13.63
CA ARG A 100 12.68 8.17 -12.90
C ARG A 100 13.86 7.56 -13.66
N LYS A 101 13.60 7.07 -14.87
CA LYS A 101 14.60 6.47 -15.78
C LYS A 101 14.98 7.37 -16.95
N PHE A 102 14.50 8.62 -16.96
CA PHE A 102 14.91 9.68 -17.86
C PHE A 102 15.55 10.82 -17.07
#